data_AF-X0KXH5-F1
#
_entry.id   AF-X0KXH5-F1
#
_cell.length_a   1.000
_cell.length_b   1.000
_cell.length_c   1.000
_cell.angle_alpha   90.00
_cell.angle_beta   90.00
_cell.angle_gamma   90.00
#
_symmetry.space_group_name_H-M   'P 1'
#
loop_
_entity.id
_entity.type
_entity.pdbx_description
1 polymer ?
#
loop_
_entity_poly.entity_id
_entity_poly.type
_entity_poly.pdbx_seq_one_letter_code
_entity_poly.pdbx_strand_id
1 'polypeptide(L)'
;MAPTVRQYHLYPTDHIPNSPRPLLHYKHVLATKPGKACCDPGEVWDLFTKNKWNVAWIFRYSDTQLSHFHSEAHECMAVLSGTASIRFGVADLSDDLYENTYGLAWERGGITLEVEAGDVFIIPAGIAHKTYDTKPRASSLKLLSPGSAHGIEADDPRKSLSEIDLDGYTMMGAYNGGDWDFVQKGGVFEKSWAVPKPKLDPIFGDGEQGLVKVWAGNGETALGRKVSFKDGNAIHAPLAPTSKL
;
A
#
# COMPACT_ATOMS: atom_id res chain seq x y z
N MET A 1 11.93 20.39 8.36
CA MET A 1 12.81 19.30 7.89
C MET A 1 12.16 18.66 6.68
N ALA A 2 12.93 18.19 5.70
CA ALA A 2 12.33 17.46 4.57
C ALA A 2 11.66 16.16 5.07
N PRO A 3 10.52 15.75 4.50
CA PRO A 3 9.84 14.51 4.89
C PRO A 3 10.78 13.30 4.72
N THR A 4 10.78 12.40 5.70
CA THR A 4 11.66 11.21 5.67
C THR A 4 10.97 10.06 4.94
N VAL A 5 11.59 9.60 3.85
CA VAL A 5 11.18 8.41 3.11
C VAL A 5 11.90 7.19 3.66
N ARG A 6 11.18 6.32 4.38
CA ARG A 6 11.72 5.04 4.87
C ARG A 6 11.50 3.94 3.82
N GLN A 7 12.43 2.99 3.76
CA GLN A 7 12.43 1.90 2.79
C GLN A 7 12.52 0.57 3.52
N TYR A 8 11.66 -0.38 3.17
CA TYR A 8 11.67 -1.73 3.71
C TYR A 8 11.74 -2.75 2.58
N HIS A 9 12.80 -3.55 2.56
CA HIS A 9 12.96 -4.62 1.59
C HIS A 9 12.39 -5.91 2.18
N LEU A 10 11.32 -6.41 1.57
CA LEU A 10 10.62 -7.64 1.96
C LEU A 10 10.87 -8.69 0.89
N TYR A 11 11.30 -9.88 1.30
CA TYR A 11 11.65 -10.96 0.38
C TYR A 11 10.46 -11.89 0.15
N PRO A 12 10.35 -12.51 -1.03
CA PRO A 12 9.31 -13.51 -1.28
C PRO A 12 9.29 -14.58 -0.18
N THR A 13 8.10 -14.97 0.24
CA THR A 13 7.87 -16.10 1.14
C THR A 13 7.36 -17.31 0.34
N ASP A 14 6.90 -18.36 1.00
CA ASP A 14 6.34 -19.53 0.31
C ASP A 14 5.00 -19.21 -0.35
N HIS A 15 4.25 -18.24 0.19
CA HIS A 15 2.92 -17.89 -0.29
C HIS A 15 2.78 -16.48 -0.88
N ILE A 16 3.67 -15.55 -0.53
CA ILE A 16 3.59 -14.14 -0.94
C ILE A 16 4.74 -13.78 -1.88
N PRO A 17 4.46 -13.19 -3.05
CA PRO A 17 5.50 -12.77 -3.98
C PRO A 17 6.47 -11.77 -3.37
N ASN A 18 5.95 -10.87 -2.53
CA ASN A 18 6.59 -9.61 -2.17
C ASN A 18 7.14 -8.92 -3.41
N SER A 19 8.08 -7.99 -3.25
CA SER A 19 8.59 -7.24 -4.38
C SER A 19 10.09 -7.02 -4.31
N PRO A 20 10.78 -7.11 -5.46
CA PRO A 20 12.15 -6.61 -5.64
C PRO A 20 12.28 -5.08 -5.50
N ARG A 21 11.17 -4.37 -5.32
CA ARG A 21 11.10 -2.95 -4.98
C ARG A 21 10.81 -2.82 -3.47
N PRO A 22 11.45 -1.89 -2.76
CA PRO A 22 11.13 -1.69 -1.35
C PRO A 22 9.71 -1.11 -1.19
N LEU A 23 9.02 -1.55 -0.14
CA LEU A 23 7.90 -0.82 0.46
C LEU A 23 8.42 0.55 0.92
N LEU A 24 7.67 1.60 0.59
CA LEU A 24 8.00 2.96 1.00
C LEU A 24 7.01 3.46 2.06
N HIS A 25 7.52 4.15 3.07
CA HIS A 25 6.72 4.79 4.12
C HIS A 25 7.12 6.25 4.24
N TYR A 26 6.18 7.14 3.97
CA TYR A 26 6.33 8.58 4.06
C TYR A 26 5.60 9.05 5.30
N LYS A 27 6.38 9.29 6.36
CA LYS A 27 5.83 9.59 7.68
C LYS A 27 5.44 11.08 7.79
N HIS A 28 4.21 11.35 8.21
CA HIS A 28 3.61 12.69 8.36
C HIS A 28 3.78 13.59 7.13
N VAL A 29 3.54 13.03 5.94
CA VAL A 29 3.73 13.78 4.69
C VAL A 29 2.50 14.54 4.25
N LEU A 30 1.30 14.10 4.67
CA LEU A 30 0.05 14.82 4.43
C LEU A 30 -0.26 15.76 5.59
N ALA A 31 -0.82 16.93 5.26
CA ALA A 31 -1.25 17.89 6.26
C ALA A 31 -2.56 17.43 6.93
N THR A 32 -2.64 17.60 8.25
CA THR A 32 -3.88 17.46 9.00
C THR A 32 -4.57 18.81 9.18
N LYS A 33 -5.90 18.82 9.25
CA LYS A 33 -6.68 20.05 9.39
C LYS A 33 -6.41 20.72 10.74
N PRO A 34 -6.29 22.06 10.79
CA PRO A 34 -6.22 22.77 12.07
C PRO A 34 -7.43 22.41 12.96
N GLY A 35 -7.16 21.92 14.18
CA GLY A 35 -8.20 21.53 15.14
C GLY A 35 -8.83 20.15 14.93
N LYS A 36 -8.44 19.38 13.90
CA LYS A 36 -8.82 17.97 13.73
C LYS A 36 -7.58 17.11 13.45
N ALA A 37 -7.43 15.98 14.14
CA ALA A 37 -6.34 15.03 13.88
C ALA A 37 -6.62 14.15 12.63
N CYS A 38 -7.05 14.76 11.52
CA CYS A 38 -7.32 14.08 10.25
C CYS A 38 -6.95 14.93 9.03
N CYS A 39 -6.68 14.28 7.91
CA CYS A 39 -6.40 14.89 6.62
C CYS A 39 -7.70 15.32 5.91
N ASP A 40 -7.61 16.24 4.94
CA ASP A 40 -8.72 16.52 4.01
C ASP A 40 -8.74 15.50 2.86
N PRO A 41 -9.81 14.68 2.72
CA PRO A 41 -9.84 13.69 1.64
C PRO A 41 -9.81 14.31 0.23
N GLY A 42 -10.41 15.49 0.04
CA GLY A 42 -10.40 16.19 -1.24
C GLY A 42 -8.99 16.67 -1.63
N GLU A 43 -8.22 17.18 -0.67
CA GLU A 43 -6.81 17.57 -0.91
C GLU A 43 -5.92 16.37 -1.23
N VAL A 44 -6.11 15.24 -0.53
CA VAL A 44 -5.37 14.00 -0.82
C VAL A 44 -5.75 13.44 -2.20
N TRP A 45 -7.04 13.51 -2.57
CA TRP A 45 -7.50 13.14 -3.90
C TRP A 45 -6.90 14.02 -5.00
N ASP A 46 -6.89 15.34 -4.80
CA ASP A 46 -6.27 16.30 -5.74
C ASP A 46 -4.78 15.95 -5.95
N LEU A 47 -4.07 15.63 -4.87
CA LEU A 47 -2.65 15.27 -4.90
C LEU A 47 -2.40 13.97 -5.68
N PHE A 48 -3.14 12.90 -5.37
CA PHE A 48 -2.97 11.61 -6.02
C PHE A 48 -3.35 11.65 -7.50
N THR A 49 -4.50 12.25 -7.85
CA THR A 49 -4.96 12.31 -9.23
C THR A 49 -4.10 13.22 -10.10
N LYS A 50 -3.60 14.34 -9.57
CA LYS A 50 -2.58 15.17 -10.24
C LYS A 50 -1.36 14.35 -10.64
N ASN A 51 -0.92 13.45 -9.75
CA ASN A 51 0.22 12.56 -9.96
C ASN A 51 -0.14 11.22 -10.63
N LYS A 52 -1.34 11.10 -11.24
CA LYS A 52 -1.78 9.92 -12.01
C LYS A 52 -1.89 8.64 -11.18
N TRP A 53 -2.23 8.78 -9.90
CA TRP A 53 -2.67 7.68 -9.05
C TRP A 53 -4.20 7.68 -8.99
N ASN A 54 -4.78 6.55 -9.36
CA ASN A 54 -6.22 6.41 -9.47
C ASN A 54 -6.81 6.11 -8.10
N VAL A 55 -7.42 7.11 -7.46
CA VAL A 55 -8.11 6.93 -6.17
C VAL A 55 -9.32 6.04 -6.37
N ALA A 56 -9.41 4.97 -5.59
CA ALA A 56 -10.44 3.95 -5.76
C ALA A 56 -11.42 3.90 -4.58
N TRP A 57 -10.98 4.24 -3.38
CA TRP A 57 -11.81 4.13 -2.18
C TRP A 57 -11.34 4.99 -1.01
N ILE A 58 -12.26 5.23 -0.08
CA ILE A 58 -11.99 5.55 1.33
C ILE A 58 -12.71 4.52 2.19
N PHE A 59 -11.99 3.81 3.04
CA PHE A 59 -12.54 2.85 4.00
C PHE A 59 -12.29 3.31 5.44
N ARG A 60 -13.27 3.06 6.32
CA ARG A 60 -13.07 2.96 7.77
C ARG A 60 -12.83 1.51 8.14
N TYR A 61 -11.67 1.20 8.72
CA TYR A 61 -11.29 -0.18 9.06
C TYR A 61 -11.87 -0.63 10.40
N SER A 62 -12.17 -1.92 10.48
CA SER A 62 -12.48 -2.65 11.72
C SER A 62 -11.22 -3.13 12.44
N ASP A 63 -11.40 -4.03 13.40
CA ASP A 63 -10.33 -4.56 14.26
C ASP A 63 -9.20 -5.29 13.51
N THR A 64 -9.52 -6.00 12.42
CA THR A 64 -8.55 -6.70 11.55
C THR A 64 -9.20 -7.11 10.20
N GLN A 65 -8.39 -7.65 9.29
CA GLN A 65 -8.76 -8.17 7.96
C GLN A 65 -7.79 -9.29 7.53
N LEU A 66 -8.11 -9.97 6.43
CA LEU A 66 -7.19 -10.97 5.84
C LEU A 66 -5.96 -10.31 5.22
N SER A 67 -4.81 -10.96 5.37
CA SER A 67 -3.61 -10.59 4.61
C SER A 67 -3.84 -10.82 3.12
N HIS A 68 -3.47 -9.84 2.31
CA HIS A 68 -3.62 -9.91 0.86
C HIS A 68 -2.58 -9.05 0.17
N PHE A 69 -2.34 -9.31 -1.12
CA PHE A 69 -1.55 -8.47 -2.00
C PHE A 69 -2.30 -8.18 -3.29
N HIS A 70 -1.84 -7.14 -3.99
CA HIS A 70 -2.28 -6.82 -5.34
C HIS A 70 -1.26 -7.36 -6.34
N SER A 71 -1.71 -8.20 -7.28
CA SER A 71 -0.81 -8.90 -8.20
C SER A 71 -0.47 -8.10 -9.45
N GLU A 72 -1.30 -7.12 -9.82
CA GLU A 72 -1.17 -6.35 -11.08
C GLU A 72 -1.04 -4.83 -10.87
N ALA A 73 -1.20 -4.34 -9.63
CA ALA A 73 -1.20 -2.92 -9.31
C ALA A 73 -0.26 -2.58 -8.15
N HIS A 74 0.39 -1.42 -8.26
CA HIS A 74 0.98 -0.73 -7.13
C HIS A 74 -0.10 0.02 -6.38
N GLU A 75 -0.02 0.00 -5.05
CA GLU A 75 -0.98 0.68 -4.20
C GLU A 75 -0.30 1.81 -3.42
N CYS A 76 -0.99 2.94 -3.35
CA CYS A 76 -0.70 4.04 -2.47
C CYS A 76 -1.80 4.12 -1.41
N MET A 77 -1.45 3.85 -0.15
CA MET A 77 -2.38 3.96 0.98
C MET A 77 -2.06 5.22 1.80
N ALA A 78 -3.03 6.12 1.96
CA ALA A 78 -2.93 7.27 2.85
C ALA A 78 -3.75 7.05 4.12
N VAL A 79 -3.15 7.25 5.30
CA VAL A 79 -3.87 7.26 6.57
C VAL A 79 -4.50 8.63 6.74
N LEU A 80 -5.84 8.70 6.70
CA LEU A 80 -6.56 9.96 6.79
C LEU A 80 -6.92 10.33 8.24
N SER A 81 -7.21 9.36 9.10
CA SER A 81 -7.54 9.58 10.51
C SER A 81 -7.14 8.40 11.39
N GLY A 82 -6.94 8.66 12.68
CA GLY A 82 -6.68 7.63 13.70
C GLY A 82 -5.27 7.04 13.64
N THR A 83 -5.09 5.91 14.32
CA THR A 83 -3.86 5.10 14.31
C THR A 83 -4.18 3.62 14.14
N ALA A 84 -3.25 2.83 13.62
CA ALA A 84 -3.37 1.37 13.52
C ALA A 84 -1.99 0.70 13.47
N SER A 85 -1.99 -0.62 13.43
CA SER A 85 -0.83 -1.42 13.03
C SER A 85 -1.07 -1.95 11.61
N ILE A 86 -0.05 -1.92 10.75
CA ILE A 86 -0.08 -2.60 9.44
C ILE A 86 1.05 -3.62 9.40
N ARG A 87 0.70 -4.89 9.17
CA ARG A 87 1.67 -5.96 8.91
C ARG A 87 1.86 -6.11 7.42
N PHE A 88 3.11 -6.18 6.98
CA PHE A 88 3.50 -6.32 5.59
C PHE A 88 4.30 -7.61 5.36
N GLY A 89 4.09 -8.20 4.20
CA GLY A 89 4.96 -9.17 3.55
C GLY A 89 4.74 -10.64 3.86
N VAL A 90 3.63 -11.00 4.53
CA VAL A 90 3.40 -12.37 5.02
C VAL A 90 1.95 -12.80 4.80
N ALA A 91 1.73 -14.07 4.45
CA ALA A 91 0.41 -14.65 4.37
C ALA A 91 -0.15 -15.02 5.76
N ASP A 92 -1.47 -15.05 5.84
CA ASP A 92 -2.21 -15.73 6.91
C ASP A 92 -2.15 -17.26 6.66
N LEU A 93 -2.01 -18.07 7.73
CA LEU A 93 -1.82 -19.54 7.64
C LEU A 93 -2.98 -20.36 8.23
N SER A 94 -3.99 -19.69 8.79
CA SER A 94 -5.20 -20.31 9.36
C SER A 94 -6.45 -19.66 8.78
N ASP A 95 -7.59 -20.34 8.90
CA ASP A 95 -8.91 -19.74 8.65
C ASP A 95 -9.37 -18.88 9.85
N ASP A 96 -8.71 -19.01 11.01
CA ASP A 96 -8.97 -18.20 12.20
C ASP A 96 -8.27 -16.84 12.09
N LEU A 97 -9.06 -15.80 11.87
CA LEU A 97 -8.60 -14.43 11.72
C LEU A 97 -7.91 -13.87 12.98
N TYR A 98 -8.30 -14.34 14.17
CA TYR A 98 -7.66 -13.95 15.42
C TYR A 98 -6.25 -14.55 15.51
N GLU A 99 -6.11 -15.85 15.25
CA GLU A 99 -4.80 -16.52 15.25
C GLU A 99 -3.84 -15.94 14.19
N ASN A 100 -4.38 -15.55 13.04
CA ASN A 100 -3.62 -14.87 12.00
C ASN A 100 -3.11 -13.49 12.46
N THR A 101 -3.91 -12.78 13.28
CA THR A 101 -3.61 -11.40 13.68
C THR A 101 -2.75 -11.36 14.95
N TYR A 102 -3.16 -12.06 16.00
CA TYR A 102 -2.57 -11.99 17.35
C TYR A 102 -1.82 -13.25 17.76
N GLY A 103 -2.04 -14.37 17.06
CA GLY A 103 -1.32 -15.63 17.27
C GLY A 103 -0.07 -15.74 16.40
N LEU A 104 0.27 -16.98 16.05
CA LEU A 104 1.45 -17.34 15.25
C LEU A 104 1.10 -17.90 13.87
N ALA A 105 -0.17 -17.83 13.46
CA ALA A 105 -0.64 -18.40 12.20
C ALA A 105 -0.38 -17.45 11.00
N TRP A 106 0.87 -17.07 10.78
CA TRP A 106 1.28 -16.24 9.66
C TRP A 106 2.74 -16.53 9.29
N GLU A 107 3.11 -16.30 8.03
CA GLU A 107 4.48 -16.60 7.56
C GLU A 107 5.55 -15.75 8.27
N ARG A 108 6.80 -16.21 8.30
CA ARG A 108 7.92 -15.41 8.82
C ARG A 108 8.47 -14.48 7.74
N GLY A 109 9.18 -13.43 8.17
CA GLY A 109 9.89 -12.52 7.27
C GLY A 109 9.18 -11.19 6.98
N GLY A 110 7.98 -11.00 7.53
CA GLY A 110 7.25 -9.73 7.48
C GLY A 110 7.70 -8.72 8.53
N ILE A 111 7.11 -7.53 8.45
CA ILE A 111 7.29 -6.44 9.41
C ILE A 111 5.93 -5.89 9.84
N THR A 112 5.84 -5.32 11.04
CA THR A 112 4.69 -4.54 11.49
C THR A 112 5.14 -3.10 11.72
N LEU A 113 4.33 -2.15 11.24
CA LEU A 113 4.53 -0.72 11.44
C LEU A 113 3.32 -0.12 12.13
N GLU A 114 3.56 0.74 13.13
CA GLU A 114 2.54 1.61 13.71
C GLU A 114 2.36 2.84 12.80
N VAL A 115 1.11 3.17 12.52
CA VAL A 115 0.74 4.18 11.53
C VAL A 115 -0.26 5.16 12.11
N GLU A 116 -0.26 6.39 11.59
CA GLU A 116 -1.11 7.46 12.07
C GLU A 116 -1.50 8.42 10.95
N ALA A 117 -2.53 9.24 11.20
CA ALA A 117 -2.99 10.24 10.25
C ALA A 117 -1.84 11.10 9.70
N GLY A 118 -1.77 11.19 8.37
CA GLY A 118 -0.69 11.89 7.66
C GLY A 118 0.37 10.97 7.05
N ASP A 119 0.43 9.71 7.47
CA ASP A 119 1.33 8.72 6.88
C ASP A 119 0.82 8.23 5.52
N VAL A 120 1.76 8.01 4.59
CA VAL A 120 1.49 7.43 3.26
C VAL A 120 2.41 6.26 3.02
N PHE A 121 1.86 5.17 2.48
CA PHE A 121 2.60 3.99 2.06
C PHE A 121 2.53 3.84 0.56
N ILE A 122 3.64 3.49 -0.07
CA ILE A 122 3.64 3.00 -1.44
C ILE A 122 4.06 1.54 -1.42
N ILE A 123 3.10 0.69 -1.73
CA ILE A 123 3.14 -0.76 -1.67
C ILE A 123 3.34 -1.27 -3.11
N PRO A 124 4.53 -1.78 -3.44
CA PRO A 124 4.75 -2.48 -4.69
C PRO A 124 3.78 -3.65 -4.87
N ALA A 125 3.49 -3.98 -6.13
CA ALA A 125 2.69 -5.15 -6.47
C ALA A 125 3.37 -6.39 -5.91
N GLY A 126 2.59 -7.30 -5.34
CA GLY A 126 3.06 -8.52 -4.68
C GLY A 126 3.35 -8.40 -3.19
N ILE A 127 3.48 -7.20 -2.62
CA ILE A 127 3.67 -7.05 -1.16
C ILE A 127 2.34 -7.25 -0.45
N ALA A 128 2.27 -8.32 0.36
CA ALA A 128 1.11 -8.56 1.19
C ALA A 128 1.00 -7.52 2.30
N HIS A 129 -0.21 -7.18 2.69
CA HIS A 129 -0.47 -6.27 3.79
C HIS A 129 -1.81 -6.56 4.47
N LYS A 130 -1.89 -6.21 5.76
CA LYS A 130 -3.14 -6.14 6.54
C LYS A 130 -3.05 -5.11 7.65
N THR A 131 -4.08 -4.29 7.74
CA THR A 131 -4.36 -3.38 8.86
C THR A 131 -5.08 -4.08 10.00
N TYR A 132 -4.67 -3.81 11.24
CA TYR A 132 -5.32 -4.27 12.47
C TYR A 132 -5.05 -3.29 13.63
N ASP A 133 -5.64 -3.54 14.81
CA ASP A 133 -5.46 -2.71 16.01
C ASP A 133 -5.82 -1.22 15.82
N THR A 134 -6.91 -0.98 15.08
CA THR A 134 -7.39 0.36 14.75
C THR A 134 -7.82 1.16 16.00
N LYS A 135 -7.50 2.45 15.99
CA LYS A 135 -7.88 3.41 17.04
C LYS A 135 -8.33 4.73 16.38
N PRO A 136 -9.55 5.22 16.71
CA PRO A 136 -10.60 4.53 17.46
C PRO A 136 -11.05 3.23 16.77
N ARG A 137 -11.43 2.22 17.57
CA ARG A 137 -11.98 0.97 17.05
C ARG A 137 -13.33 1.22 16.38
N ALA A 138 -13.58 0.54 15.27
CA ALA A 138 -14.88 0.48 14.63
C ALA A 138 -15.36 -0.96 14.57
N SER A 139 -16.67 -1.17 14.74
CA SER A 139 -17.29 -2.50 14.77
C SER A 139 -17.34 -3.20 13.41
N SER A 140 -17.11 -2.48 12.31
CA SER A 140 -17.19 -3.01 10.95
C SER A 140 -16.36 -2.20 9.98
N LEU A 141 -15.81 -2.89 8.97
CA LEU A 141 -15.22 -2.30 7.79
C LEU A 141 -16.33 -1.61 6.99
N LYS A 142 -16.14 -0.34 6.65
CA LYS A 142 -17.16 0.44 5.94
C LYS A 142 -16.54 1.25 4.81
N LEU A 143 -17.03 1.06 3.59
CA LEU A 143 -16.73 1.94 2.46
C LEU A 143 -17.43 3.29 2.72
N LEU A 144 -16.65 4.37 2.78
CA LEU A 144 -17.13 5.73 3.00
C LEU A 144 -17.27 6.52 1.70
N SER A 145 -16.39 6.26 0.73
CA SER A 145 -16.47 6.89 -0.59
C SER A 145 -17.61 6.32 -1.43
N PRO A 146 -18.18 7.09 -2.37
CA PRO A 146 -19.16 6.57 -3.31
C PRO A 146 -18.53 5.58 -4.29
N GLY A 147 -19.34 4.62 -4.75
CA GLY A 147 -18.95 3.58 -5.71
C GLY A 147 -18.71 2.22 -5.08
N SER A 148 -17.87 1.42 -5.74
CA SER A 148 -17.67 -0.01 -5.47
C SER A 148 -16.24 -0.37 -5.05
N ALA A 149 -15.48 0.62 -4.58
CA ALA A 149 -14.05 0.53 -4.29
C ALA A 149 -13.12 0.31 -5.50
N HIS A 150 -13.64 0.34 -6.73
CA HIS A 150 -12.85 0.35 -7.97
C HIS A 150 -12.83 1.72 -8.66
N GLY A 151 -13.11 2.78 -7.91
CA GLY A 151 -13.23 4.14 -8.42
C GLY A 151 -14.20 4.97 -7.58
N ILE A 152 -14.10 6.29 -7.71
CA ILE A 152 -15.01 7.23 -7.05
C ILE A 152 -16.16 7.55 -8.02
N GLU A 153 -17.33 6.96 -7.76
CA GLU A 153 -18.51 7.10 -8.62
C GLU A 153 -19.34 8.32 -8.18
N ALA A 154 -18.97 9.52 -8.65
CA ALA A 154 -19.68 10.77 -8.36
C ALA A 154 -19.51 11.80 -9.48
N ASP A 155 -20.48 12.72 -9.63
CA ASP A 155 -20.41 13.82 -10.59
C ASP A 155 -19.25 14.79 -10.29
N ASP A 156 -19.00 15.05 -9.00
CA ASP A 156 -17.87 15.82 -8.50
C ASP A 156 -17.13 15.00 -7.42
N PRO A 157 -16.19 14.12 -7.82
CA PRO A 157 -15.46 13.26 -6.89
C PRO A 157 -14.75 14.05 -5.79
N ARG A 158 -14.12 15.18 -6.14
CA ARG A 158 -13.38 16.02 -5.19
C ARG A 158 -14.31 16.52 -4.08
N LYS A 159 -15.44 17.11 -4.47
CA LYS A 159 -16.42 17.63 -3.52
C LYS A 159 -16.99 16.50 -2.66
N SER A 160 -17.44 15.40 -3.28
CA SER A 160 -18.02 14.26 -2.58
C SER A 160 -17.07 13.69 -1.52
N LEU A 161 -15.77 13.59 -1.81
CA LEU A 161 -14.78 13.12 -0.84
C LEU A 161 -14.53 14.14 0.28
N SER A 162 -14.45 15.44 -0.04
CA SER A 162 -14.20 16.50 0.96
C SER A 162 -15.32 16.66 2.00
N GLU A 163 -16.54 16.23 1.65
CA GLU A 163 -17.72 16.28 2.51
C GLU A 163 -17.86 15.04 3.43
N ILE A 164 -16.99 14.03 3.26
CA ILE A 164 -16.98 12.85 4.14
C ILE A 164 -16.53 13.26 5.55
N ASP A 165 -17.38 12.99 6.53
CA ASP A 165 -17.00 13.10 7.94
C ASP A 165 -16.20 11.85 8.34
N LEU A 166 -14.90 12.02 8.52
CA LEU A 166 -13.99 10.93 8.90
C LEU A 166 -14.14 10.62 10.39
N ASP A 167 -14.49 9.38 10.70
CA ASP A 167 -14.51 8.83 12.06
C ASP A 167 -13.74 7.50 12.13
N GLY A 168 -13.21 7.18 13.32
CA GLY A 168 -12.37 5.99 13.50
C GLY A 168 -11.03 6.08 12.78
N TYR A 169 -10.47 4.92 12.46
CA TYR A 169 -9.29 4.80 11.60
C TYR A 169 -9.73 4.68 10.14
N THR A 170 -9.33 5.65 9.31
CA THR A 170 -9.69 5.68 7.89
C THR A 170 -8.47 5.76 7.00
N MET A 171 -8.53 5.10 5.85
CA MET A 171 -7.51 5.21 4.81
C MET A 171 -8.15 5.48 3.45
N MET A 172 -7.36 6.09 2.57
CA MET A 172 -7.62 6.21 1.15
C MET A 172 -6.65 5.32 0.36
N GLY A 173 -7.18 4.54 -0.58
CA GLY A 173 -6.41 3.74 -1.50
C GLY A 173 -6.42 4.34 -2.90
N ALA A 174 -5.24 4.40 -3.52
CA ALA A 174 -5.06 4.79 -4.90
C ALA A 174 -4.07 3.86 -5.62
N TYR A 175 -4.26 3.62 -6.91
CA TYR A 175 -3.52 2.58 -7.62
C TYR A 175 -2.82 3.12 -8.87
N ASN A 176 -1.72 2.47 -9.25
CA ASN A 176 -1.00 2.70 -10.49
C ASN A 176 -0.49 1.37 -11.06
N GLY A 177 -0.66 1.15 -12.37
CA GLY A 177 -0.41 -0.13 -13.01
C GLY A 177 -1.71 -0.69 -13.62
N GLY A 178 -2.02 -1.95 -13.32
CA GLY A 178 -3.26 -2.62 -13.73
C GLY A 178 -4.42 -2.41 -12.75
N ASP A 179 -5.41 -3.29 -12.86
CA ASP A 179 -6.54 -3.36 -11.94
C ASP A 179 -6.09 -3.96 -10.60
N TRP A 180 -6.62 -3.45 -9.49
CA TRP A 180 -6.33 -4.00 -8.18
C TRP A 180 -7.23 -5.23 -7.92
N ASP A 181 -6.62 -6.33 -7.51
CA ASP A 181 -7.24 -7.61 -7.16
C ASP A 181 -7.09 -7.91 -5.65
N PHE A 182 -7.60 -9.02 -5.13
CA PHE A 182 -7.43 -9.36 -3.71
C PHE A 182 -6.89 -10.79 -3.59
N VAL A 183 -5.57 -10.94 -3.55
CA VAL A 183 -4.92 -12.26 -3.54
C VAL A 183 -4.35 -12.56 -2.16
N GLN A 184 -4.83 -13.62 -1.51
CA GLN A 184 -4.39 -14.01 -0.17
C GLN A 184 -3.08 -14.83 -0.18
N LYS A 185 -2.90 -15.70 -1.20
CA LYS A 185 -1.74 -16.58 -1.33
C LYS A 185 -1.58 -17.10 -2.76
N GLY A 186 -0.35 -17.41 -3.16
CA GLY A 186 -0.01 -18.09 -4.40
C GLY A 186 0.05 -17.16 -5.61
N GLY A 187 -0.33 -17.69 -6.79
CA GLY A 187 -0.21 -16.99 -8.07
C GLY A 187 1.16 -17.14 -8.72
N VAL A 188 1.36 -16.43 -9.83
CA VAL A 188 2.64 -16.39 -10.55
C VAL A 188 3.40 -15.16 -10.08
N PHE A 189 4.38 -15.35 -9.19
CA PHE A 189 5.06 -14.26 -8.49
C PHE A 189 5.71 -13.26 -9.45
N GLU A 190 6.26 -13.77 -10.55
CA GLU A 190 6.90 -12.97 -11.59
C GLU A 190 5.94 -11.97 -12.25
N LYS A 191 4.62 -12.22 -12.25
CA LYS A 191 3.65 -11.26 -12.77
C LYS A 191 3.62 -9.98 -11.93
N SER A 192 3.60 -10.12 -10.61
CA SER A 192 3.65 -8.98 -9.68
C SER A 192 4.96 -8.21 -9.78
N TRP A 193 6.07 -8.92 -9.99
CA TRP A 193 7.36 -8.29 -10.18
C TRP A 193 7.49 -7.57 -11.53
N ALA A 194 6.69 -7.95 -12.52
CA ALA A 194 6.67 -7.36 -13.86
C ALA A 194 5.86 -6.05 -13.95
N VAL A 195 5.12 -5.67 -12.90
CA VAL A 195 4.36 -4.41 -12.88
C VAL A 195 5.32 -3.22 -13.07
N PRO A 196 5.12 -2.39 -14.11
CA PRO A 196 6.03 -1.29 -14.41
C PRO A 196 6.04 -0.23 -13.32
N LYS A 197 7.22 0.36 -13.10
CA LYS A 197 7.40 1.47 -12.16
C LYS A 197 6.50 2.66 -12.56
N PRO A 198 5.75 3.27 -11.63
CA PRO A 198 5.03 4.51 -11.88
C PRO A 198 5.96 5.65 -12.31
N LYS A 199 5.53 6.47 -13.27
CA LYS A 199 6.32 7.63 -13.73
C LYS A 199 6.37 8.77 -12.72
N LEU A 200 5.35 8.87 -11.87
CA LEU A 200 5.19 9.92 -10.87
C LEU A 200 4.98 9.30 -9.49
N ASP A 201 5.64 9.86 -8.49
CA ASP A 201 5.37 9.61 -7.09
C ASP A 201 4.03 10.26 -6.69
N PRO A 202 3.18 9.58 -5.89
CA PRO A 202 1.87 10.11 -5.50
C PRO A 202 1.97 11.41 -4.69
N ILE A 203 3.08 11.65 -4.00
CA ILE A 203 3.31 12.84 -3.16
C ILE A 203 4.26 13.82 -3.84
N PHE A 204 5.38 13.32 -4.37
CA PHE A 204 6.48 14.14 -4.87
C PHE A 204 6.48 14.34 -6.39
N GLY A 205 5.51 13.75 -7.13
CA GLY A 205 5.45 13.87 -8.58
C GLY A 205 6.69 13.31 -9.27
N ASP A 206 7.29 14.07 -10.18
CA ASP A 206 8.54 13.75 -10.87
C ASP A 206 9.80 14.22 -10.13
N GLY A 207 9.65 14.69 -8.89
CA GLY A 207 10.76 15.19 -8.07
C GLY A 207 11.82 14.14 -7.73
N GLU A 208 12.98 14.60 -7.26
CA GLU A 208 14.13 13.74 -6.91
C GLU A 208 14.00 13.00 -5.57
N GLN A 209 12.77 12.81 -5.08
CA GLN A 209 12.46 12.13 -3.80
C GLN A 209 11.45 11.00 -4.03
N GLY A 210 11.25 10.18 -3.01
CA GLY A 210 10.23 9.13 -3.04
C GLY A 210 10.47 8.04 -4.09
N LEU A 211 9.38 7.51 -4.63
CA LEU A 211 9.33 6.37 -5.54
C LEU A 211 10.16 6.58 -6.78
N VAL A 212 10.07 7.77 -7.39
CA VAL A 212 10.79 8.07 -8.64
C VAL A 212 12.30 7.96 -8.43
N LYS A 213 12.79 8.39 -7.26
CA LYS A 213 14.22 8.29 -6.92
C LYS A 213 14.62 6.88 -6.45
N VAL A 214 13.78 6.24 -5.65
CA VAL A 214 14.13 5.00 -4.92
C VAL A 214 13.95 3.76 -5.78
N TRP A 215 12.84 3.65 -6.51
CA TRP A 215 12.55 2.46 -7.32
C TRP A 215 13.35 2.48 -8.62
N ALA A 216 14.00 1.36 -8.95
CA ALA A 216 14.73 1.21 -10.21
C ALA A 216 13.78 1.09 -11.43
N GLY A 217 14.25 1.42 -12.64
CA GLY A 217 13.46 1.32 -13.87
C GLY A 217 12.91 2.64 -14.39
N ASN A 218 12.44 2.60 -15.64
CA ASN A 218 12.00 3.76 -16.43
C ASN A 218 10.48 3.80 -16.68
N GLY A 219 9.73 2.84 -16.13
CA GLY A 219 8.28 2.72 -16.31
C GLY A 219 7.84 2.02 -17.60
N GLU A 220 8.78 1.52 -18.41
CA GLU A 220 8.50 0.65 -19.56
C GLU A 220 8.82 -0.81 -19.25
N THR A 221 9.89 -1.03 -18.48
CA THR A 221 10.30 -2.36 -18.02
C THR A 221 10.36 -2.40 -16.50
N ALA A 222 9.93 -3.52 -15.93
CA ALA A 222 10.15 -3.78 -14.53
C ALA A 222 11.65 -4.01 -14.27
N LEU A 223 12.22 -3.20 -13.37
CA LEU A 223 13.57 -3.36 -12.86
C LEU A 223 13.51 -3.25 -11.33
N GLY A 224 14.26 -4.11 -10.65
CA GLY A 224 14.31 -4.19 -9.20
C GLY A 224 15.45 -5.10 -8.76
N ARG A 225 15.70 -5.15 -7.45
CA ARG A 225 16.75 -6.00 -6.86
C ARG A 225 16.07 -7.08 -6.05
N LYS A 226 16.15 -8.32 -6.53
CA LYS A 226 15.79 -9.48 -5.69
C LYS A 226 16.94 -9.71 -4.73
N VAL A 227 16.62 -10.09 -3.49
CA VAL A 227 17.58 -10.82 -2.69
C VAL A 227 17.20 -12.28 -2.79
N SER A 228 18.11 -13.04 -3.39
CA SER A 228 18.05 -14.48 -3.34
C SER A 228 18.90 -14.93 -2.15
N PHE A 229 18.58 -16.09 -1.59
CA PHE A 229 19.44 -16.73 -0.63
C PHE A 229 20.26 -17.78 -1.36
N LYS A 230 21.58 -17.67 -1.29
CA LYS A 230 22.51 -18.71 -1.73
C LYS A 230 23.33 -19.10 -0.52
N ASP A 231 23.26 -20.37 -0.14
CA ASP A 231 24.00 -20.93 1.00
C ASP A 231 23.75 -20.16 2.32
N GLY A 232 22.51 -19.73 2.55
CA GLY A 232 22.11 -18.97 3.76
C GLY A 232 22.51 -17.49 3.76
N ASN A 233 23.18 -17.00 2.72
CA ASN A 233 23.57 -15.59 2.58
C ASN A 233 22.67 -14.85 1.58
N ALA A 234 22.31 -13.62 1.95
CA ALA A 234 21.61 -12.69 1.06
C ALA A 234 22.53 -12.30 -0.11
N ILE A 235 22.11 -12.61 -1.34
CA ILE A 235 22.76 -12.16 -2.57
C ILE A 235 21.81 -11.26 -3.37
N HIS A 236 22.28 -10.08 -3.79
CA HIS A 236 21.51 -9.19 -4.65
C HIS A 236 21.60 -9.66 -6.11
N ALA A 237 20.45 -9.97 -6.71
CA ALA A 237 20.36 -10.27 -8.14
C ALA A 237 19.42 -9.25 -8.82
N PRO A 238 19.82 -8.64 -9.96
CA PRO A 238 18.90 -7.80 -10.73
C PRO A 238 17.74 -8.65 -11.27
N LEU A 239 16.52 -8.10 -11.29
CA LEU A 239 15.43 -8.67 -12.07
C LEU A 239 15.86 -8.71 -13.55
N ALA A 240 15.82 -9.90 -14.16
CA ALA A 240 16.02 -10.03 -15.60
C ALA A 240 14.82 -9.37 -16.32
N PRO A 241 15.04 -8.66 -17.44
CA PRO A 241 13.94 -8.18 -18.27
C PRO A 241 13.05 -9.37 -18.66
N THR A 242 11.74 -9.22 -18.58
CA THR A 242 10.82 -10.22 -19.13
C THR A 242 11.09 -10.35 -20.63
N SER A 243 11.61 -11.50 -21.06
CA SER A 243 11.50 -11.89 -22.47
C SER A 243 10.01 -11.98 -22.77
N LYS A 244 9.54 -11.25 -23.78
CA LYS A 244 8.14 -11.29 -24.22
C LYS A 244 7.67 -12.75 -24.29
N LEU A 245 6.71 -13.11 -23.44
CA LEU A 245 5.88 -14.32 -23.58
C LEU A 245 4.73 -13.98 -24.51
#